data_AF-A0A1B6MRC9-F1
#
_entry.id   AF-A0A1B6MRC9-F1
#
_cell.length_a   1.000
_cell.length_b   1.000
_cell.length_c   1.000
_cell.angle_alpha   90.00
_cell.angle_beta   90.00
_cell.angle_gamma   90.00
#
_symmetry.space_group_name_H-M   'P 1'
#
loop_
_entity.id
_entity.type
_entity.pdbx_description
1 polymer ?
#
loop_
_entity_poly.entity_id
_entity_poly.type
_entity_poly.pdbx_seq_one_letter_code
_entity_poly.pdbx_strand_id
1 'polypeptide(L)'
;FLVLFDQHAVDERIRVENLSEGYRLGSDQLKSKALTPRVEIYLAENETAILKNLLPRMSKLGITLILEEDKLFLCEVPLCLFNKIAKENQLDSLGDRVTTVIKQLVVSAEHSRGVIPSLPHFLADIINSEACRGRANKFDESDEKMYSF
;
A
#
# COMPACT_ATOMS: atom_id res chain seq x y z
N PHE A 1 36.63 -8.45 18.09
CA PHE A 1 35.22 -8.43 17.63
C PHE A 1 35.24 -8.44 16.11
N LEU A 2 34.67 -9.48 15.48
CA LEU A 2 34.51 -9.57 14.03
C LEU A 2 33.02 -9.39 13.75
N VAL A 3 32.64 -8.33 13.04
CA VAL A 3 31.25 -8.09 12.65
C VAL A 3 31.15 -8.35 11.15
N LEU A 4 30.53 -9.46 10.77
CA LEU A 4 30.18 -9.78 9.38
C LEU A 4 28.80 -9.15 9.10
N PHE A 5 28.78 -8.07 8.34
CA PHE A 5 27.54 -7.51 7.82
C PHE A 5 27.23 -8.15 6.47
N ASP A 6 26.02 -8.69 6.35
CA ASP A 6 25.44 -9.00 5.05
C ASP A 6 25.09 -7.67 4.36
N GLN A 7 25.94 -7.24 3.43
CA GLN A 7 25.76 -6.00 2.67
C GLN A 7 24.43 -6.00 1.90
N HIS A 8 23.91 -7.17 1.50
CA HIS A 8 22.64 -7.26 0.81
C HIS A 8 21.44 -6.97 1.73
N ALA A 9 21.48 -7.44 2.97
CA ALA A 9 20.46 -7.12 3.96
C ALA A 9 20.47 -5.64 4.35
N VAL A 10 21.67 -5.02 4.41
CA VAL A 10 21.82 -3.59 4.70
C VAL A 10 21.26 -2.73 3.57
N ASP A 11 21.63 -3.02 2.32
CA ASP A 11 21.16 -2.27 1.15
C ASP A 11 19.65 -2.41 0.93
N GLU A 12 19.09 -3.60 1.19
CA GLU A 12 17.65 -3.82 1.15
C GLU A 12 16.92 -2.98 2.21
N ARG A 13 17.45 -2.94 3.44
CA ARG A 13 16.85 -2.16 4.52
C ARG A 13 16.82 -0.66 4.23
N ILE A 14 17.93 -0.11 3.74
CA ILE A 14 18.03 1.31 3.35
C ILE A 14 17.01 1.64 2.24
N ARG A 15 16.82 0.72 1.29
CA ARG A 15 15.86 0.93 0.19
C ARG A 15 14.42 0.85 0.66
N VAL A 16 14.08 -0.09 1.55
CA VAL A 16 12.75 -0.16 2.18
C VAL A 16 12.47 1.15 2.90
N GLU A 17 13.43 1.68 3.65
CA GLU A 17 13.30 2.96 4.35
C GLU A 17 13.05 4.10 3.36
N ASN A 18 13.87 4.24 2.32
CA ASN A 18 13.71 5.27 1.29
C ASN A 18 12.36 5.20 0.54
N LEU A 19 11.90 3.99 0.16
CA LEU A 19 10.60 3.82 -0.49
C LEU A 19 9.45 4.08 0.47
N SER A 20 9.60 3.68 1.73
CA SER A 20 8.59 3.96 2.75
C SER A 20 8.43 5.47 2.98
N GLU A 21 9.52 6.24 3.02
CA GLU A 21 9.49 7.72 3.05
C GLU A 21 8.86 8.30 1.78
N GLY A 22 9.11 7.68 0.62
CA GLY A 22 8.45 8.01 -0.65
C GLY A 22 6.93 7.91 -0.60
N TYR A 23 6.39 6.98 0.20
CA TYR A 23 4.96 6.73 0.34
C TYR A 23 4.33 7.26 1.63
N ARG A 24 5.09 7.87 2.52
CA ARG A 24 4.62 8.38 3.81
C ARG A 24 4.54 9.91 3.84
N LEU A 25 3.52 10.43 4.51
CA LEU A 25 3.40 11.83 4.91
C LEU A 25 3.68 11.89 6.42
N GLY A 26 4.96 11.97 6.79
CA GLY A 26 5.39 11.84 8.19
C GLY A 26 5.33 10.39 8.70
N SER A 27 5.27 10.20 10.02
CA SER A 27 5.45 8.85 10.60
C SER A 27 4.21 7.95 10.52
N ASP A 28 3.00 8.51 10.46
CA ASP A 28 1.74 7.79 10.71
C ASP A 28 0.72 7.88 9.57
N GLN A 29 1.06 8.55 8.46
CA GLN A 29 0.15 8.73 7.33
C GLN A 29 0.79 8.28 6.03
N LEU A 30 0.02 7.62 5.17
CA LEU A 30 0.41 7.29 3.81
C LEU A 30 -0.04 8.40 2.85
N LYS A 31 0.79 8.69 1.85
CA LYS A 31 0.39 9.53 0.72
C LYS A 31 -0.73 8.85 -0.04
N SER A 32 -1.71 9.63 -0.47
CA SER A 32 -2.84 9.17 -1.26
C SER A 32 -2.77 9.69 -2.70
N LYS A 33 -3.56 9.06 -3.57
CA LYS A 33 -3.82 9.48 -4.96
C LYS A 33 -5.33 9.61 -5.13
N ALA A 34 -5.77 10.79 -5.55
CA ALA A 34 -7.17 11.03 -5.89
C ALA A 34 -7.59 10.26 -7.15
N LEU A 35 -8.80 9.71 -7.12
CA LEU A 35 -9.44 9.03 -8.23
C LEU A 35 -10.35 9.99 -8.96
N THR A 36 -10.26 9.98 -10.30
CA THR A 36 -11.16 10.75 -11.16
C THR A 36 -11.45 9.90 -12.40
N PRO A 37 -12.69 9.40 -12.56
CA PRO A 37 -13.85 9.60 -11.68
C PRO A 37 -13.73 8.85 -10.32
N ARG A 38 -14.54 9.26 -9.33
CA ARG A 38 -14.70 8.52 -8.06
C ARG A 38 -15.33 7.15 -8.32
N VAL A 39 -14.99 6.16 -7.49
CA VAL A 39 -15.47 4.78 -7.66
C VAL A 39 -16.55 4.48 -6.63
N GLU A 40 -17.73 4.06 -7.07
CA GLU A 40 -18.81 3.59 -6.19
C GLU A 40 -18.47 2.21 -5.63
N ILE A 41 -18.62 2.03 -4.32
CA ILE A 41 -18.34 0.78 -3.61
C ILE A 41 -19.61 0.32 -2.90
N TYR A 42 -19.88 -0.98 -2.97
CA TYR A 42 -20.99 -1.62 -2.28
C TYR A 42 -20.51 -2.39 -1.06
N LEU A 43 -21.00 -1.98 0.12
CA LEU A 43 -20.83 -2.67 1.40
C LEU A 43 -22.19 -3.03 1.97
N ALA A 44 -22.25 -4.11 2.75
CA ALA A 44 -23.44 -4.44 3.51
C ALA A 44 -23.70 -3.40 4.63
N GLU A 45 -24.94 -3.35 5.14
CA GLU A 45 -25.34 -2.35 6.13
C GLU A 45 -24.52 -2.46 7.44
N ASN A 46 -24.27 -3.69 7.89
CA ASN A 46 -23.42 -3.96 9.06
C ASN A 46 -21.97 -3.50 8.83
N GLU A 47 -21.40 -3.78 7.65
CA GLU A 47 -20.04 -3.37 7.28
C GLU A 47 -19.93 -1.84 7.24
N THR A 48 -20.95 -1.17 6.73
CA THR A 48 -21.03 0.30 6.64
C THR A 48 -21.05 0.96 8.02
N ALA A 49 -21.75 0.35 8.99
CA ALA A 49 -21.78 0.85 10.37
C ALA A 49 -20.39 0.78 11.03
N ILE A 50 -19.63 -0.29 10.79
CA ILE A 50 -18.26 -0.45 11.30
C ILE A 50 -17.31 0.52 10.59
N LEU A 51 -17.46 0.65 9.27
CA LEU A 51 -16.65 1.51 8.43
C LEU A 51 -16.64 2.96 8.97
N LYS A 52 -17.79 3.49 9.40
CA LYS A 52 -17.90 4.85 9.95
C LYS A 52 -16.91 5.11 11.09
N ASN A 53 -16.68 4.11 11.96
CA ASN A 53 -15.71 4.21 13.06
C ASN A 53 -14.25 4.07 12.59
N LEU A 54 -14.03 3.48 11.41
CA LEU A 54 -12.72 3.25 10.83
C LEU A 54 -12.29 4.38 9.88
N LEU A 55 -13.19 5.24 9.40
CA LEU A 55 -12.89 6.32 8.44
C LEU A 55 -11.67 7.16 8.84
N PRO A 56 -11.50 7.63 10.09
CA PRO A 56 -10.32 8.41 10.46
C PRO A 56 -9.01 7.63 10.30
N ARG A 57 -9.03 6.32 10.55
CA ARG A 57 -7.86 5.47 10.38
C ARG A 57 -7.63 5.09 8.93
N MET A 58 -8.69 4.94 8.13
CA MET A 58 -8.57 4.75 6.69
C MET A 58 -7.91 5.95 6.01
N SER A 59 -8.25 7.17 6.44
CA SER A 59 -7.60 8.39 5.95
C SER A 59 -6.09 8.40 6.24
N LYS A 60 -5.65 7.90 7.41
CA LYS A 60 -4.22 7.71 7.70
C LYS A 60 -3.55 6.69 6.76
N LEU A 61 -4.29 5.68 6.31
CA LEU A 61 -3.82 4.73 5.30
C LEU A 61 -3.86 5.31 3.88
N GLY A 62 -4.26 6.56 3.69
CA GLY A 62 -4.42 7.17 2.36
C GLY A 62 -5.66 6.69 1.61
N ILE A 63 -6.65 6.12 2.32
CA ILE A 63 -7.95 5.71 1.78
C ILE A 63 -8.99 6.75 2.21
N THR A 64 -9.59 7.43 1.24
CA THR A 64 -10.66 8.41 1.49
C THR A 64 -11.96 7.91 0.90
N LEU A 65 -12.95 7.74 1.78
CA LEU A 65 -14.30 7.29 1.45
C LEU A 65 -15.32 8.37 1.87
N ILE A 66 -16.30 8.63 1.01
CA ILE A 66 -17.38 9.58 1.26
C ILE A 66 -18.72 8.85 1.15
N LEU A 67 -19.60 9.02 2.14
CA LEU A 67 -21.01 8.62 2.03
C LEU A 67 -21.82 9.79 1.46
N GLU A 68 -22.53 9.55 0.36
CA GLU A 68 -23.52 10.47 -0.22
C GLU A 68 -24.77 9.69 -0.58
N GLU A 69 -25.96 10.13 -0.14
CA GLU A 69 -27.25 9.52 -0.52
C GLU A 69 -27.27 7.98 -0.36
N ASP A 70 -26.77 7.48 0.77
CA ASP A 70 -26.61 6.04 1.09
C ASP A 70 -25.67 5.25 0.17
N LYS A 71 -24.89 5.94 -0.66
CA LYS A 71 -23.83 5.36 -1.51
C LYS A 71 -22.46 5.70 -0.97
N LEU A 72 -21.55 4.73 -1.07
CA LEU A 72 -20.16 4.89 -0.64
C LEU A 72 -19.28 5.14 -1.86
N PHE A 73 -18.52 6.23 -1.85
CA PHE A 73 -17.60 6.59 -2.91
C PHE A 73 -16.16 6.56 -2.42
N LEU A 74 -15.30 5.86 -3.16
CA LEU A 74 -13.86 5.89 -3.02
C LEU A 74 -13.30 7.07 -3.82
N CYS A 75 -12.75 8.03 -3.08
CA CYS A 75 -12.21 9.27 -3.61
C CYS A 75 -10.68 9.24 -3.70
N GLU A 76 -10.02 8.59 -2.74
CA GLU A 76 -8.55 8.49 -2.73
C GLU A 76 -8.08 7.10 -2.30
N VAL A 77 -6.94 6.69 -2.83
CA VAL A 77 -6.29 5.41 -2.54
C VAL A 77 -4.83 5.62 -2.14
N PRO A 78 -4.21 4.70 -1.37
CA PRO A 78 -2.81 4.78 -1.02
C PRO A 78 -1.96 4.83 -2.30
N LEU A 79 -1.01 5.77 -2.37
CA LEU A 79 -0.18 5.99 -3.56
C LEU A 79 0.62 4.73 -3.94
N CYS A 80 1.10 3.97 -2.95
CA CYS A 80 1.80 2.70 -3.17
C CYS A 80 0.90 1.66 -3.86
N LEU A 81 -0.38 1.59 -3.48
CA LEU A 81 -1.34 0.70 -4.09
C LEU A 81 -1.64 1.14 -5.53
N PHE A 82 -1.90 2.42 -5.74
CA PHE A 82 -2.12 2.97 -7.08
C PHE A 82 -0.96 2.68 -8.03
N ASN A 83 0.28 2.95 -7.60
CA ASN A 83 1.47 2.73 -8.40
C ASN A 83 1.67 1.26 -8.76
N LYS A 84 1.41 0.34 -7.82
CA LYS A 84 1.48 -1.10 -8.10
C LYS A 84 0.48 -1.51 -9.18
N ILE A 85 -0.77 -1.08 -9.05
CA ILE A 85 -1.86 -1.43 -9.99
C ILE A 85 -1.60 -0.81 -11.37
N ALA A 86 -1.11 0.43 -11.40
CA ALA A 86 -0.73 1.11 -12.63
C ALA A 86 0.42 0.37 -13.35
N LYS A 87 1.44 -0.08 -12.62
CA LYS A 87 2.55 -0.88 -13.19
C LYS A 87 2.09 -2.24 -13.72
N GLU A 88 1.05 -2.81 -13.13
CA GLU A 88 0.43 -4.06 -13.57
C GLU A 88 -0.55 -3.86 -14.75
N ASN A 89 -0.74 -2.62 -15.24
CA ASN A 89 -1.74 -2.25 -16.25
C ASN A 89 -3.17 -2.70 -15.89
N GLN A 90 -3.51 -2.67 -14.59
CA GLN A 90 -4.75 -3.19 -14.03
C GLN A 90 -5.65 -2.10 -13.44
N LEU A 91 -5.55 -0.87 -13.95
CA LEU A 91 -6.31 0.28 -13.41
C LEU A 91 -7.82 0.07 -13.47
N ASP A 92 -8.32 -0.66 -14.48
CA ASP A 92 -9.74 -1.02 -14.59
C ASP A 92 -10.24 -1.85 -13.40
N SER A 93 -9.36 -2.61 -12.74
CA SER A 93 -9.66 -3.42 -11.55
C SER A 93 -9.41 -2.71 -10.22
N LEU A 94 -8.99 -1.43 -10.24
CA LEU A 94 -8.62 -0.68 -9.05
C LEU A 94 -9.76 -0.63 -8.02
N GLY A 95 -10.99 -0.38 -8.49
CA GLY A 95 -12.19 -0.35 -7.65
C GLY A 95 -12.42 -1.65 -6.88
N ASP A 96 -12.39 -2.78 -7.59
CA ASP A 96 -12.62 -4.11 -7.01
C ASP A 96 -11.52 -4.50 -6.01
N ARG A 97 -10.27 -4.18 -6.35
CA ARG A 97 -9.12 -4.46 -5.48
C ARG A 97 -9.17 -3.64 -4.20
N VAL A 98 -9.48 -2.35 -4.30
CA VAL A 98 -9.61 -1.48 -3.13
C VAL A 98 -10.84 -1.86 -2.31
N THR A 99 -11.94 -2.25 -2.95
CA THR A 99 -13.14 -2.75 -2.27
C THR A 99 -12.83 -4.01 -1.46
N THR A 100 -12.09 -4.95 -2.05
CA THR A 100 -11.65 -6.18 -1.37
C THR A 100 -10.79 -5.86 -0.16
N VAL A 101 -9.87 -4.91 -0.30
CA VAL A 101 -9.03 -4.41 0.79
C VAL A 101 -9.86 -3.78 1.92
N ILE A 102 -10.83 -2.93 1.57
CA ILE A 102 -11.71 -2.28 2.55
C ILE A 102 -12.50 -3.33 3.32
N LYS A 103 -13.07 -4.32 2.62
CA LYS A 103 -13.78 -5.45 3.25
C LYS A 103 -12.88 -6.25 4.19
N GLN A 104 -11.65 -6.55 3.78
CA GLN A 104 -10.68 -7.23 4.65
C GLN A 104 -10.36 -6.40 5.90
N LEU A 105 -10.25 -5.07 5.79
CA LEU A 105 -10.04 -4.20 6.93
C LEU A 105 -11.25 -4.15 7.87
N VAL A 106 -12.47 -4.13 7.32
CA VAL A 106 -13.71 -4.18 8.11
C VAL A 106 -13.80 -5.51 8.87
N VAL A 107 -13.62 -6.65 8.19
CA VAL A 107 -13.63 -7.98 8.84
C VAL A 107 -12.53 -8.11 9.89
N SER A 108 -11.32 -7.63 9.57
CA SER A 108 -10.23 -7.65 10.54
C SER A 108 -10.55 -6.79 11.76
N ALA A 109 -11.22 -5.65 11.57
CA ALA A 109 -11.67 -4.79 12.65
C ALA A 109 -12.79 -5.45 13.49
N GLU A 110 -13.74 -6.14 12.87
CA GLU A 110 -14.78 -6.88 13.60
C GLU A 110 -14.16 -7.90 14.57
N HIS A 111 -13.20 -8.69 14.07
CA HIS A 111 -12.53 -9.72 14.86
C HIS A 111 -11.65 -9.15 15.98
N SER A 112 -11.12 -7.94 15.79
CA SER A 112 -10.23 -7.26 16.74
C SER A 112 -10.92 -6.21 17.62
N ARG A 113 -12.26 -6.20 17.68
CA ARG A 113 -13.06 -5.21 18.44
C ARG A 113 -12.78 -3.76 18.02
N GLY A 114 -12.64 -3.55 16.72
CA GLY A 114 -12.45 -2.25 16.10
C GLY A 114 -11.01 -1.78 16.07
N VAL A 115 -10.00 -2.64 16.18
CA VAL A 115 -8.58 -2.26 16.09
C VAL A 115 -8.02 -2.67 14.73
N ILE A 116 -7.62 -1.71 13.91
CA ILE A 116 -6.86 -2.00 12.68
C ILE A 116 -5.38 -1.64 12.90
N PRO A 117 -4.44 -2.42 12.33
CA PRO A 117 -3.02 -2.10 12.40
C PRO A 117 -2.73 -0.75 11.74
N SER A 118 -1.70 -0.04 12.21
CA SER A 118 -1.24 1.23 11.63
C SER A 118 -0.78 1.07 10.18
N LEU A 119 -0.30 -0.12 9.82
CA LEU A 119 -0.06 -0.53 8.45
C LEU A 119 -0.55 -1.97 8.26
N PRO A 120 -1.66 -2.19 7.54
CA PRO A 120 -2.12 -3.50 7.13
C PRO A 120 -1.04 -4.28 6.37
N HIS A 121 -0.95 -5.59 6.63
CA HIS A 121 0.09 -6.45 6.05
C HIS A 121 0.14 -6.35 4.52
N PHE A 122 -1.02 -6.28 3.85
CA PHE A 122 -1.05 -6.16 2.40
C PHE A 122 -0.38 -4.87 1.87
N LEU A 123 -0.49 -3.73 2.58
CA LEU A 123 0.21 -2.50 2.19
C LEU A 123 1.71 -2.61 2.48
N ALA A 124 2.07 -3.24 3.60
CA ALA A 124 3.46 -3.53 3.91
C ALA A 124 4.10 -4.41 2.82
N ASP A 125 3.41 -5.45 2.38
CA ASP A 125 3.87 -6.36 1.33
C ASP A 125 4.05 -5.65 -0.01
N ILE A 126 3.17 -4.69 -0.35
CA ILE A 126 3.33 -3.87 -1.55
C ILE A 126 4.64 -3.07 -1.49
N ILE A 127 4.85 -2.34 -0.39
CA ILE A 127 6.04 -1.50 -0.20
C ILE A 127 7.31 -2.37 -0.19
N ASN A 128 7.29 -3.48 0.55
CA ASN A 128 8.41 -4.42 0.62
C ASN A 128 8.72 -5.01 -0.77
N SER A 129 7.70 -5.46 -1.51
CA SER A 129 7.89 -6.03 -2.84
C SER A 129 8.48 -5.04 -3.85
N GLU A 130 8.14 -3.75 -3.77
CA GLU A 130 8.77 -2.72 -4.59
C GLU A 130 10.23 -2.49 -4.21
N ALA A 131 10.56 -2.52 -2.92
CA ALA A 131 11.93 -2.39 -2.45
C ALA A 131 12.81 -3.54 -2.94
N CYS A 132 12.30 -4.78 -2.90
CA CYS A 132 13.03 -5.94 -3.43
C CYS A 132 13.19 -5.85 -4.97
N ARG A 133 12.18 -5.40 -5.70
CA ARG A 133 12.18 -5.37 -7.18
C ARG A 133 13.10 -4.32 -7.81
N GLY A 134 13.46 -3.25 -7.10
CA GLY A 134 14.49 -2.29 -7.55
C GLY A 134 15.87 -2.91 -7.84
N ARG A 135 16.07 -4.20 -7.48
CA ARG A 135 17.28 -4.97 -7.77
C ARG A 135 17.22 -5.79 -9.06
N ALA A 136 16.04 -6.20 -9.54
CA ALA A 136 15.92 -7.11 -10.68
C ALA A 136 16.46 -6.50 -11.98
N ASN A 137 16.38 -5.18 -12.14
CA ASN A 137 16.89 -4.47 -13.31
C ASN A 137 18.35 -4.01 -13.17
N LYS A 138 19.05 -4.35 -12.07
CA LYS A 138 20.43 -3.90 -11.82
C LYS A 138 21.43 -5.04 -11.69
N PHE A 139 20.98 -6.29 -11.74
CA PHE A 139 21.87 -7.45 -11.67
C PHE A 139 22.42 -7.88 -13.04
N ASP A 140 21.92 -7.31 -14.14
CA ASP A 140 22.32 -7.72 -15.51
C ASP A 140 23.34 -6.77 -16.18
N GLU A 141 23.80 -5.72 -15.48
CA GLU A 141 24.68 -4.69 -16.08
C GLU A 141 26.07 -4.60 -15.43
N SER A 142 26.49 -5.58 -14.61
CA SER A 142 27.78 -5.49 -13.91
C SER A 142 28.53 -6.82 -13.76
N ASP A 143 28.49 -7.68 -14.78
CA ASP A 143 29.36 -8.88 -14.84
C ASP A 143 30.03 -9.09 -16.22
N GLU A 144 30.26 -8.01 -17.00
CA GLU A 144 30.93 -8.14 -18.30
C GLU A 144 31.99 -7.05 -18.55
N LYS A 145 32.90 -6.81 -17.60
CA LYS A 145 34.22 -6.19 -17.89
C LYS A 145 35.30 -6.70 -16.95
N MET A 146 35.63 -7.98 -17.05
CA MET A 146 36.90 -8.48 -16.52
C MET A 146 37.40 -9.60 -17.42
N TYR A 147 37.98 -9.26 -18.58
CA TYR A 147 39.11 -9.96 -19.23
C TYR A 147 39.47 -9.20 -20.54
N SER A 148 40.45 -8.30 -20.44
CA SER A 148 41.32 -7.94 -21.56
C SER A 148 42.61 -7.33 -21.00
N PHE A 149 43.61 -8.19 -20.89
CA PHE A 149 45.02 -7.89 -21.09
C PHE A 149 45.59 -8.98 -21.97
#